data_AF-A3X3Y4-F1
#
_entry.id   AF-A3X3Y4-F1
#
_cell.length_a   1.000
_cell.length_b   1.000
_cell.length_c   1.000
_cell.angle_alpha   90.00
_cell.angle_beta   90.00
_cell.angle_gamma   90.00
#
_symmetry.space_group_name_H-M   'P 1'
#
loop_
_entity.id
_entity.type
_entity.pdbx_description
1 polymer ?
#
loop_
_entity_poly.entity_id
_entity_poly.type
_entity_poly.pdbx_seq_one_letter_code
_entity_poly.pdbx_strand_id
1 'polypeptide(L)'
;MLAGLVYLVGCFGVTVFFNVPMNEALAGMEMSSDSTREYWLRTYVPRWTFWNSVRAVACIVSAAMLLFGLFWMIQIQTQPA
;
A
#
# COMPACT_ATOMS: atom_id res chain seq x y z
N MET A 1 4.92 -6.59 -16.67
CA MET A 1 5.81 -6.95 -15.54
C MET A 1 6.06 -5.79 -14.59
N LEU A 2 6.39 -4.58 -15.08
CA LEU A 2 6.70 -3.43 -14.22
C LEU A 2 5.56 -3.03 -13.25
N ALA A 3 4.29 -3.05 -13.70
CA ALA A 3 3.15 -2.79 -12.82
C ALA A 3 3.09 -3.77 -11.62
N GLY A 4 3.29 -5.07 -11.89
CA GLY A 4 3.34 -6.08 -10.84
C GLY A 4 4.49 -5.87 -9.86
N LEU A 5 5.65 -5.38 -10.32
CA LEU A 5 6.77 -5.05 -9.44
C LEU A 5 6.45 -3.84 -8.54
N VAL A 6 5.80 -2.81 -9.09
CA VAL A 6 5.33 -1.65 -8.31
C VAL A 6 4.35 -2.09 -7.23
N TYR A 7 3.40 -2.97 -7.56
CA TYR A 7 2.45 -3.51 -6.59
C TYR A 7 3.15 -4.35 -5.51
N LEU A 8 4.04 -5.27 -5.91
CA LEU A 8 4.74 -6.15 -4.97
C LEU A 8 5.64 -5.37 -4.01
N VAL A 9 6.38 -4.38 -4.49
CA VAL A 9 7.27 -3.61 -3.62
C VAL A 9 6.47 -2.59 -2.80
N GLY A 10 5.64 -1.78 -3.46
CA GLY A 10 4.99 -0.63 -2.84
C GLY A 10 3.72 -0.96 -2.03
N CYS A 11 2.99 -2.01 -2.38
CA CYS A 11 1.83 -2.45 -1.60
C CYS A 11 2.21 -3.63 -0.69
N PHE A 12 2.65 -4.74 -1.26
CA PHE A 12 2.90 -5.97 -0.49
C PHE A 12 4.11 -5.81 0.45
N GLY A 13 5.25 -5.30 -0.06
CA GLY A 13 6.44 -5.04 0.76
C GLY A 13 6.17 -4.07 1.90
N VAL A 14 5.51 -2.95 1.63
CA VAL A 14 5.14 -1.98 2.69
C VAL A 14 4.20 -2.60 3.72
N THR A 15 3.34 -3.53 3.31
CA THR A 15 2.48 -4.27 4.23
C THR A 15 3.31 -5.15 5.16
N VAL A 16 4.17 -5.99 4.61
CA VAL A 16 4.98 -6.97 5.37
C VAL A 16 5.97 -6.29 6.31
N PHE A 17 6.65 -5.23 5.87
CA PHE A 17 7.74 -4.62 6.64
C PHE A 17 7.32 -3.50 7.58
N PHE A 18 6.17 -2.85 7.35
CA PHE A 18 5.73 -1.72 8.18
C PHE A 18 4.37 -1.92 8.81
N ASN A 19 3.36 -2.36 8.03
CA ASN A 19 2.00 -2.44 8.55
C ASN A 19 1.85 -3.64 9.51
N VAL A 20 2.31 -4.83 9.11
CA VAL A 20 2.20 -6.04 9.96
C VAL A 20 2.94 -5.87 11.29
N PRO A 21 4.24 -5.47 11.33
CA PRO A 21 4.94 -5.34 12.60
C PRO A 21 4.30 -4.30 13.53
N MET A 22 3.72 -3.24 12.98
CA MET A 22 3.06 -2.22 13.78
C MET A 22 1.71 -2.69 14.32
N ASN A 23 0.95 -3.47 13.54
CA ASN A 23 -0.26 -4.13 14.00
C ASN A 23 0.03 -5.12 15.13
N GLU A 24 1.07 -5.95 14.98
CA GLU A 24 1.52 -6.91 16.01
C GLU A 24 1.99 -6.19 17.28
N ALA A 25 2.74 -5.09 17.13
CA ALA A 25 3.19 -4.28 18.27
C ALA A 25 2.00 -3.70 19.06
N LEU A 26 0.96 -3.22 18.37
CA LEU A 26 -0.25 -2.73 19.02
C LEU A 26 -1.06 -3.87 19.66
N ALA A 27 -1.16 -5.03 19.01
CA ALA A 27 -1.88 -6.19 19.52
C ALA A 27 -1.28 -6.73 20.82
N GLY A 28 0.03 -6.54 21.04
CA GLY A 28 0.70 -6.89 22.29
C GLY A 28 0.51 -5.91 23.45
N MET A 29 -0.17 -4.78 23.25
CA MET A 29 -0.38 -3.77 24.30
C MET A 29 -1.68 -4.00 25.09
N GLU A 30 -1.70 -3.57 26.36
CA GLU A 30 -2.90 -3.65 27.20
C GLU A 30 -3.95 -2.60 26.78
N MET A 31 -5.07 -3.07 26.24
CA MET A 31 -6.10 -2.25 25.60
C MET A 31 -6.69 -1.14 26.50
N SER A 32 -6.73 -1.34 27.82
CA SER A 32 -7.33 -0.41 28.78
C SER A 32 -6.33 0.55 29.44
N SER A 33 -5.05 0.50 29.05
CA SER A 33 -4.04 1.39 29.63
C SER A 33 -4.03 2.76 28.94
N ASP A 34 -3.83 3.82 29.72
CA ASP A 34 -3.64 5.18 29.18
C ASP A 34 -2.40 5.25 28.26
N SER A 35 -1.38 4.42 28.52
CA SER A 35 -0.17 4.34 27.71
C SER A 35 -0.44 3.83 26.28
N THR A 36 -1.35 2.86 26.13
CA THR A 36 -1.75 2.34 24.81
C THR A 36 -2.56 3.36 24.04
N ARG A 37 -3.42 4.13 24.72
CA ARG A 37 -4.16 5.23 24.10
C ARG A 37 -3.21 6.32 23.60
N GLU A 38 -2.21 6.69 24.38
CA GLU A 38 -1.20 7.67 23.97
C GLU A 38 -0.39 7.17 22.78
N TYR A 39 0.09 5.92 22.81
CA TYR A 39 0.80 5.30 21.69
C TYR A 39 -0.06 5.28 20.43
N TRP A 40 -1.34 4.91 20.56
CA TRP A 40 -2.28 4.88 19.44
C TRP A 40 -2.37 6.26 18.75
N LEU A 41 -2.65 7.30 19.52
CA LEU A 41 -2.90 8.64 19.00
C LEU A 41 -1.63 9.30 18.46
N ARG A 42 -0.50 9.19 19.18
CA ARG A 42 0.72 9.91 18.85
C ARG A 42 1.63 9.17 17.87
N THR A 43 1.61 7.85 17.88
CA THR A 43 2.60 7.04 17.14
C THR A 43 1.94 6.15 16.11
N TYR A 44 0.96 5.33 16.51
CA TYR A 44 0.35 4.37 15.62
C TYR A 44 -0.40 5.05 14.47
N VAL A 45 -1.42 5.87 14.76
CA VAL A 45 -2.30 6.45 13.73
C VAL A 45 -1.53 7.26 12.67
N PRO A 46 -0.63 8.19 13.02
CA PRO A 46 0.08 8.98 12.01
C PRO A 46 0.97 8.11 11.12
N ARG A 47 1.73 7.17 11.72
CA ARG A 47 2.65 6.30 10.98
C ARG A 47 1.89 5.28 10.14
N TRP A 48 0.83 4.69 10.68
CA TRP A 48 -0.03 3.75 9.96
C TRP A 48 -0.63 4.41 8.73
N THR A 49 -1.21 5.61 8.92
CA THR A 49 -1.87 6.35 7.83
C THR A 49 -0.88 6.71 6.74
N PHE A 50 0.35 7.11 7.09
CA PHE A 50 1.41 7.37 6.12
C PHE A 50 1.73 6.12 5.30
N TRP A 51 2.05 4.99 5.94
CA TRP A 51 2.37 3.76 5.21
C TRP A 51 1.20 3.18 4.44
N ASN A 52 -0.03 3.37 4.92
CA ASN A 52 -1.23 2.99 4.19
C ASN A 52 -1.45 3.88 2.95
N SER A 53 -1.14 5.17 3.03
CA SER A 53 -1.15 6.07 1.88
C SER A 53 -0.12 5.66 0.83
N VAL A 54 1.08 5.24 1.25
CA VAL A 54 2.10 4.70 0.34
C VAL A 54 1.58 3.47 -0.42
N ARG A 55 0.91 2.54 0.28
CA ARG A 55 0.29 1.37 -0.34
C ARG A 55 -0.77 1.77 -1.36
N ALA A 56 -1.62 2.74 -1.03
CA ALA A 56 -2.66 3.22 -1.93
C ALA A 56 -2.07 3.83 -3.21
N VAL A 57 -1.05 4.69 -3.08
CA VAL A 57 -0.34 5.28 -4.24
C VAL A 57 0.30 4.20 -5.10
N ALA A 58 0.97 3.20 -4.49
CA ALA A 58 1.56 2.09 -5.24
C ALA A 58 0.51 1.30 -6.03
N CYS A 59 -0.65 1.01 -5.43
CA CYS A 59 -1.77 0.36 -6.12
C CYS A 59 -2.31 1.20 -7.28
N ILE A 60 -2.49 2.51 -7.07
CA ILE A 60 -2.97 3.45 -8.11
C ILE A 60 -1.99 3.47 -9.29
N VAL A 61 -0.69 3.61 -9.02
CA VAL A 61 0.35 3.61 -10.06
C VAL A 61 0.35 2.28 -10.82
N SER A 62 0.33 1.15 -10.12
CA SER A 62 0.26 -0.16 -10.76
C SER A 62 -0.98 -0.30 -11.66
N ALA A 63 -2.15 0.13 -11.16
CA ALA A 63 -3.39 0.09 -11.94
C ALA A 63 -3.31 0.98 -13.18
N ALA A 64 -2.80 2.21 -13.05
CA ALA A 64 -2.61 3.13 -14.16
C ALA A 64 -1.68 2.53 -15.24
N MET A 65 -0.60 1.88 -14.83
CA MET A 65 0.33 1.21 -15.76
C MET A 65 -0.32 0.04 -16.50
N LEU A 66 -1.16 -0.75 -15.81
CA LEU A 66 -1.90 -1.85 -16.44
C LEU A 66 -2.92 -1.31 -17.45
N LEU A 67 -3.70 -0.30 -17.06
CA LEU A 67 -4.70 0.33 -17.93
C LEU A 67 -4.05 0.97 -19.15
N PHE A 68 -2.93 1.68 -18.96
CA PHE A 68 -2.18 2.27 -20.07
C PHE A 68 -1.64 1.21 -21.03
N GLY A 69 -1.02 0.14 -20.51
CA GLY A 69 -0.52 -0.96 -21.33
C GLY A 69 -1.64 -1.68 -22.10
N LEU A 70 -2.79 -1.88 -21.46
CA LEU A 70 -3.96 -2.48 -22.10
C LEU A 70 -4.52 -1.56 -23.20
N PHE A 71 -4.69 -0.27 -22.91
CA PHE A 71 -5.17 0.70 -23.89
C PHE A 71 -4.25 0.76 -25.12
N TRP A 72 -2.94 0.79 -24.90
CA TRP A 72 -1.95 0.78 -25.97
C TRP A 72 -2.03 -0.49 -26.83
N MET A 73 -2.17 -1.66 -26.19
CA MET A 73 -2.33 -2.93 -26.89
C MET A 73 -3.59 -2.93 -27.77
N ILE A 74 -4.71 -2.42 -27.25
CA ILE A 74 -5.97 -2.34 -28.00
C ILE A 74 -5.79 -1.43 -29.24
N GLN A 75 -5.14 -0.28 -29.08
CA GLN A 75 -4.90 0.64 -30.21
C GLN A 75 -4.10 -0.04 -31.34
N ILE A 76 -3.04 -0.78 -31.02
CA ILE A 76 -2.23 -1.52 -32.00
C ILE A 76 -3.09 -2.51 -32.80
N GLN A 77 -4.03 -3.21 -32.15
CA GLN A 77 -4.89 -4.19 -32.82
C GLN A 77 -5.95 -3.54 -33.72
N THR A 78 -6.31 -2.28 -33.48
CA THR A 78 -7.37 -1.57 -34.19
C THR A 78 -6.90 -0.74 -35.39
N GLN A 79 -5.59 -0.58 -35.60
CA GLN A 79 -5.04 0.12 -36.77
C GLN A 79 -5.12 -0.80 -38.01
N PRO A 80 -5.84 -0.42 -39.08
CA PRO A 80 -5.85 -1.19 -40.32
C PRO A 80 -4.48 -1.09 -41.02
N ALA A 81 -4.04 -2.20 -41.61
CA ALA A 81 -2.75 -2.35 -42.30
C ALA A 81 -2.60 -1.42 -43.51
#